data_AF-A0A7C2VLB3-F1
#
_entry.id   AF-A0A7C2VLB3-F1
#
_cell.length_a   1.000
_cell.length_b   1.000
_cell.length_c   1.000
_cell.angle_alpha   90.00
_cell.angle_beta   90.00
_cell.angle_gamma   90.00
#
_symmetry.space_group_name_H-M   'P 1'
#
loop_
_entity.id
_entity.type
_entity.pdbx_description
1 polymer ?
#
loop_
_entity_poly.entity_id
_entity_poly.type
_entity_poly.pdbx_seq_one_letter_code
_entity_poly.pdbx_strand_id
1 'polypeptide(L)'
;MARLGVRYHNRPIDLRSDGTGGDLPCRRRRRLGGGRSPLLGLTVAGNRPDREDRGLPAAGEAGAFRATRTKQKPSSDSGGETMPEATARPRERLPIIDCDVHNSFRSYTELHPYLPAVWRERVTERGFGQPGTGYFSPVGIMRRDAIPPDGGPAGSDPDFLRTQLLDAYGIAYAILNGSGILGISVLTDPDYAAALASAYNDWLIERWLSADPRFRGSLIVATQDPLLAAKEIHRVGDHPQIVQVLMASAARAPYGQR
;
A
#
# COMPACT_ATOMS: atom_id res chain seq x y z
N MET A 1 18.19 -26.92 -29.18
CA MET A 1 17.53 -26.50 -27.93
C MET A 1 17.53 -24.98 -27.86
N ALA A 2 16.38 -24.35 -28.12
CA ALA A 2 16.23 -22.90 -28.12
C ALA A 2 16.07 -22.38 -26.67
N ARG A 3 16.87 -21.39 -26.28
CA ARG A 3 16.63 -20.57 -25.09
C ARG A 3 16.03 -19.23 -25.57
N LEU A 4 14.75 -19.04 -25.30
CA LEU A 4 14.03 -17.78 -25.53
C LEU A 4 14.58 -16.71 -24.58
N GLY A 5 15.15 -15.64 -25.13
CA GLY A 5 15.51 -14.44 -24.40
C GLY A 5 14.32 -13.49 -24.33
N VAL A 6 13.96 -13.07 -23.12
CA VAL A 6 13.00 -11.97 -22.89
C VAL A 6 13.74 -10.66 -23.11
N ARG A 7 13.44 -9.96 -24.21
CA ARG A 7 13.91 -8.59 -24.45
C ARG A 7 12.99 -7.62 -23.71
N TYR A 8 13.53 -6.89 -22.73
CA TYR A 8 12.88 -5.71 -22.16
C TYR A 8 13.03 -4.54 -23.14
N HIS A 9 11.91 -4.02 -23.66
CA HIS A 9 11.90 -2.76 -24.41
C HIS A 9 11.71 -1.59 -23.44
N ASN A 10 12.78 -1.16 -22.78
CA ASN A 10 12.86 0.20 -22.25
C ASN A 10 13.41 1.11 -23.35
N ARG A 11 12.55 1.91 -23.98
CA ARG A 11 13.02 3.09 -24.74
C ARG A 11 13.07 4.29 -23.76
N PRO A 12 14.21 4.96 -23.61
CA PRO A 12 14.28 6.21 -22.86
C PRO A 12 13.55 7.32 -23.61
N ILE A 13 12.86 8.18 -22.86
CA ILE A 13 12.29 9.45 -23.35
C ILE A 13 13.45 10.42 -23.48
N ASP A 14 13.70 10.86 -24.71
CA ASP A 14 14.77 11.79 -25.09
C ASP A 14 14.32 13.22 -24.76
N LEU A 15 14.77 13.76 -23.62
CA LEU A 15 14.63 15.18 -23.32
C LEU A 15 15.83 15.91 -23.93
N ARG A 16 15.62 16.45 -25.14
CA ARG A 16 16.55 17.43 -25.73
C ARG A 16 16.48 18.70 -24.89
N SER A 17 17.55 19.00 -24.17
CA SER A 17 17.83 20.35 -23.66
C SER A 17 18.97 20.93 -24.48
N ASP A 18 18.68 22.01 -25.19
CA ASP A 18 19.67 22.82 -25.88
C ASP A 18 20.69 23.39 -24.87
N GLY A 19 21.94 23.51 -25.32
CA GLY A 19 23.13 23.60 -24.48
C GLY A 19 23.26 24.84 -23.61
N THR A 20 24.11 24.76 -22.59
CA THR A 20 25.48 25.31 -22.63
C THR A 20 26.19 25.14 -21.28
N GLY A 21 27.42 24.59 -21.34
CA GLY A 21 28.59 24.97 -20.53
C GLY A 21 28.54 24.93 -19.00
N GLY A 22 29.41 24.11 -18.39
CA GLY A 22 29.90 24.38 -17.04
C GLY A 22 30.48 23.17 -16.31
N ASP A 23 31.75 22.84 -16.61
CA ASP A 23 32.61 22.00 -15.76
C ASP A 23 32.69 22.55 -14.33
N LEU A 24 32.83 21.67 -13.32
CA LEU A 24 33.67 21.81 -12.10
C LEU A 24 33.50 20.57 -11.18
N PRO A 25 34.46 20.26 -10.26
CA PRO A 25 35.05 18.93 -10.20
C PRO A 25 34.73 18.07 -8.97
N CYS A 26 34.92 16.78 -9.18
CA CYS A 26 34.87 15.67 -8.22
C CYS A 26 35.83 15.89 -7.03
N ARG A 27 35.29 16.08 -5.82
CA ARG A 27 36.05 16.03 -4.56
C ARG A 27 36.06 14.62 -3.99
N ARG A 28 37.24 13.98 -4.04
CA ARG A 28 37.57 12.73 -3.34
C ARG A 28 37.35 12.87 -1.83
N ARG A 29 36.47 12.03 -1.25
CA ARG A 29 36.42 11.82 0.20
C ARG A 29 37.35 10.68 0.60
N ARG A 30 38.13 10.95 1.65
CA ARG A 30 39.17 10.13 2.27
C ARG A 30 38.60 8.82 2.84
N ARG A 31 39.38 7.75 2.70
CA ARG A 31 39.25 6.49 3.45
C ARG A 31 39.60 6.73 4.93
N LEU A 32 38.78 6.19 5.82
CA LEU A 32 39.13 5.82 7.20
C LEU A 32 38.56 4.40 7.37
N GLY A 33 39.42 3.38 7.50
CA GLY A 33 39.71 2.71 8.77
C GLY A 33 38.59 1.70 9.09
N GLY A 34 38.72 0.39 8.94
CA GLY A 34 39.82 -0.45 9.41
C GLY A 34 39.49 -0.98 10.81
N GLY A 35 38.56 -1.93 10.91
CA GLY A 35 38.16 -2.56 12.17
C GLY A 35 37.59 -3.96 11.93
N ARG A 36 38.42 -4.97 12.12
CA ARG A 36 38.06 -6.40 12.14
C ARG A 36 37.66 -6.79 13.56
N SER A 37 36.62 -7.61 13.71
CA SER A 37 36.52 -8.62 14.78
C SER A 37 35.41 -9.65 14.48
N PRO A 38 35.49 -10.86 15.07
CA PRO A 38 35.34 -12.10 14.32
C PRO A 38 33.97 -12.77 14.43
N LEU A 39 33.68 -13.56 13.40
CA LEU A 39 32.60 -14.55 13.33
C LEU A 39 32.92 -15.72 14.26
N LEU A 40 32.07 -15.98 15.24
CA LEU A 40 32.01 -17.27 15.93
C LEU A 40 31.00 -18.16 15.18
N GLY A 41 31.53 -19.15 14.48
CA GLY A 41 30.76 -20.27 13.97
C GLY A 41 30.51 -21.27 15.08
N LEU A 42 29.25 -21.65 15.30
CA LEU A 42 28.90 -22.88 15.99
C LEU A 42 27.99 -23.71 15.10
N THR A 43 28.57 -24.78 14.58
CA THR A 43 27.95 -25.89 13.87
C THR A 43 27.03 -26.64 14.83
N VAL A 44 25.75 -26.81 14.48
CA VAL A 44 24.86 -27.76 15.17
C VAL A 44 24.73 -29.00 14.29
N ALA A 45 25.17 -30.12 14.85
CA ALA A 45 25.07 -31.46 14.31
C ALA A 45 23.61 -31.90 14.17
N GLY A 46 23.35 -32.66 13.11
CA GLY A 46 22.02 -33.14 12.75
C GLY A 46 21.43 -34.17 13.73
N ASN A 47 20.11 -34.26 13.69
CA ASN A 47 19.39 -35.51 13.84
C ASN A 47 18.01 -35.37 13.19
N ARG A 48 17.78 -36.09 12.09
CA ARG A 48 16.45 -36.34 11.50
C ARG A 48 16.06 -37.76 11.89
N PRO A 49 14.84 -38.01 12.40
CA PRO A 49 14.24 -39.33 12.32
C PRO A 49 13.43 -39.47 11.04
N ASP A 50 13.54 -40.66 10.47
CA ASP A 50 12.94 -41.13 9.23
C ASP A 50 11.41 -40.97 9.19
N ARG A 51 10.89 -40.52 8.04
CA ARG A 51 9.47 -40.64 7.71
C ARG A 51 9.32 -41.62 6.56
N GLU A 52 8.55 -42.66 6.84
CA GLU A 52 8.16 -43.72 5.93
C GLU A 52 7.51 -43.17 4.66
N ASP A 53 7.99 -43.68 3.53
CA ASP A 53 7.54 -43.43 2.17
C ASP A 53 6.28 -44.28 1.91
N ARG A 54 5.11 -43.63 1.81
CA ARG A 54 3.88 -44.26 1.31
C ARG A 54 3.49 -43.60 0.01
N GLY A 55 3.70 -44.35 -1.07
CA GLY A 55 3.51 -43.93 -2.45
C GLY A 55 2.10 -43.44 -2.79
N LEU A 56 2.07 -42.45 -3.68
CA LEU A 56 0.88 -41.98 -4.39
C LEU A 56 0.82 -42.69 -5.75
N PRO A 57 -0.36 -43.18 -6.19
CA PRO A 57 -0.48 -43.83 -7.49
C PRO A 57 -0.48 -42.83 -8.65
N ALA A 58 -0.06 -43.36 -9.80
CA ALA A 58 0.26 -42.66 -11.04
C ALA A 58 -0.92 -41.91 -11.68
N ALA A 59 -0.54 -40.88 -12.43
CA ALA A 59 -1.40 -40.01 -13.22
C ALA A 59 -2.23 -40.77 -14.27
N GLY A 60 -3.54 -40.49 -14.29
CA GLY A 60 -4.43 -40.87 -15.38
C GLY A 60 -4.25 -39.96 -16.59
N GLU A 61 -4.22 -40.58 -17.77
CA GLU A 61 -4.02 -39.94 -19.06
C GLU A 61 -5.16 -38.97 -19.42
N ALA A 62 -4.81 -37.70 -19.70
CA ALA A 62 -5.71 -36.75 -20.34
C ALA A 62 -5.37 -36.68 -21.84
N GLY A 63 -6.34 -37.06 -22.67
CA GLY A 63 -6.21 -37.19 -24.12
C GLY A 63 -5.77 -35.91 -24.83
N ALA A 64 -4.80 -36.06 -25.73
CA ALA A 64 -4.33 -35.01 -26.62
C ALA A 64 -5.34 -34.77 -27.76
N PHE A 65 -6.11 -33.68 -27.68
CA PHE A 65 -6.94 -33.22 -28.79
C PHE A 65 -6.05 -32.54 -29.85
N ARG A 66 -5.79 -33.24 -30.96
CA ARG A 66 -4.95 -32.76 -32.07
C ARG A 66 -5.83 -31.96 -33.04
N ALA A 67 -5.83 -30.63 -32.92
CA ALA A 67 -6.49 -29.75 -33.87
C ALA A 67 -5.76 -29.75 -35.23
N THR A 68 -6.32 -30.42 -36.23
CA THR A 68 -5.86 -30.34 -37.63
C THR A 68 -6.23 -28.98 -38.22
N ARG A 69 -5.24 -28.13 -38.44
CA ARG A 69 -5.40 -26.83 -39.10
C ARG A 69 -5.46 -27.03 -40.62
N THR A 70 -6.66 -27.09 -41.19
CA THR A 70 -6.87 -26.99 -42.64
C THR A 70 -6.62 -25.54 -43.08
N LYS A 71 -5.64 -25.32 -43.98
CA LYS A 71 -5.42 -24.03 -44.64
C LYS A 71 -6.47 -23.87 -45.74
N GLN A 72 -7.50 -23.06 -45.50
CA GLN A 72 -8.32 -22.51 -46.59
C GLN A 72 -7.74 -21.16 -47.03
N LYS A 73 -7.47 -21.04 -48.33
CA LYS A 73 -7.04 -19.81 -49.00
C LYS A 73 -8.28 -18.92 -49.21
N PRO A 74 -8.25 -17.60 -48.96
CA PRO A 74 -9.38 -16.76 -49.29
C PRO A 74 -9.41 -16.51 -50.81
N SER A 75 -10.59 -16.67 -51.39
CA SER A 75 -10.89 -16.27 -52.77
C SER A 75 -11.01 -14.75 -52.84
N SER A 76 -10.30 -14.16 -53.79
CA SER A 76 -10.42 -12.75 -54.17
C SER A 76 -11.73 -12.55 -54.93
N ASP A 77 -12.67 -11.84 -54.33
CA ASP A 77 -13.71 -11.18 -55.11
C ASP A 77 -13.91 -9.75 -54.61
N SER A 78 -13.80 -8.82 -55.56
CA SER A 78 -13.71 -7.38 -55.36
C SER A 78 -15.10 -6.76 -55.51
N GLY A 79 -15.73 -6.40 -54.40
CA GLY A 79 -16.89 -5.53 -54.35
C GLY A 79 -16.56 -4.34 -53.44
N GLY A 80 -16.33 -3.17 -54.05
CA GLY A 80 -16.06 -1.93 -53.33
C GLY A 80 -17.34 -1.36 -52.73
N GLU A 81 -17.62 -1.70 -51.48
CA GLU A 81 -18.54 -0.95 -50.63
C GLU A 81 -17.71 -0.26 -49.55
N THR A 82 -17.59 1.06 -49.64
CA THR A 82 -17.02 1.87 -48.57
C THR A 82 -17.97 1.80 -47.38
N MET A 83 -17.60 0.99 -46.39
CA MET A 83 -18.29 0.95 -45.10
C MET A 83 -18.33 2.37 -44.51
N PRO A 84 -19.48 2.85 -44.01
CA PRO A 84 -19.53 4.14 -43.36
C PRO A 84 -18.57 4.10 -42.16
N GLU A 85 -17.66 5.07 -42.10
CA GLU A 85 -16.73 5.21 -40.99
C GLU A 85 -17.56 5.35 -39.71
N ALA A 86 -17.58 4.28 -38.92
CA ALA A 86 -18.28 4.25 -37.66
C ALA A 86 -17.62 5.31 -36.77
N THR A 87 -18.30 6.45 -36.64
CA THR A 87 -17.91 7.50 -35.71
C THR A 87 -17.94 6.88 -34.32
N ALA A 88 -16.76 6.50 -33.84
CA ALA A 88 -16.59 5.93 -32.51
C ALA A 88 -17.19 6.95 -31.52
N ARG A 89 -18.22 6.53 -30.77
CA ARG A 89 -18.78 7.39 -29.74
C ARG A 89 -17.63 7.83 -28.82
N PRO A 90 -17.59 9.11 -28.39
CA PRO A 90 -16.61 9.55 -27.42
C PRO A 90 -16.61 8.58 -26.24
N ARG A 91 -15.46 7.97 -25.95
CA ARG A 91 -15.32 7.16 -24.74
C ARG A 91 -15.41 8.11 -23.55
N GLU A 92 -16.56 8.12 -22.87
CA GLU A 92 -16.68 8.75 -21.57
C GLU A 92 -15.62 8.13 -20.64
N ARG A 93 -14.72 8.98 -20.12
CA ARG A 93 -13.72 8.54 -19.17
C ARG A 93 -14.41 8.36 -17.83
N LEU A 94 -14.43 7.12 -17.34
CA LEU A 94 -14.91 6.84 -16.00
C LEU A 94 -14.02 7.55 -14.95
N PRO A 95 -14.59 8.05 -13.85
CA PRO A 95 -13.81 8.63 -12.77
C PRO A 95 -12.89 7.57 -12.15
N ILE A 96 -11.69 8.00 -11.75
CA ILE A 96 -10.72 7.13 -11.06
C ILE A 96 -10.90 7.30 -9.55
N ILE A 97 -11.03 6.19 -8.85
CA ILE A 97 -11.02 6.13 -7.38
C ILE A 97 -9.72 5.46 -6.96
N ASP A 98 -8.93 6.14 -6.13
CA ASP A 98 -7.76 5.55 -5.49
C ASP A 98 -8.19 4.92 -4.16
N CYS A 99 -8.16 3.59 -4.11
CA CYS A 99 -8.68 2.83 -2.98
C CYS A 99 -7.67 2.67 -1.83
N ASP A 100 -6.42 3.10 -2.01
CA ASP A 100 -5.39 2.91 -1.00
C ASP A 100 -4.45 4.10 -0.86
N VAL A 101 -4.93 5.11 -0.14
CA VAL A 101 -4.19 6.33 0.14
C VAL A 101 -3.88 6.42 1.62
N HIS A 102 -2.60 6.62 1.95
CA HIS A 102 -2.15 6.71 3.32
C HIS A 102 -2.00 8.16 3.77
N ASN A 103 -2.93 8.60 4.63
CA ASN A 103 -2.74 9.79 5.45
C ASN A 103 -1.99 9.44 6.74
N SER A 104 -1.08 10.30 7.19
CA SER A 104 -0.21 10.09 8.33
C SER A 104 -0.39 11.21 9.36
N PHE A 105 0.03 10.94 10.59
CA PHE A 105 0.19 11.98 11.60
C PHE A 105 1.48 12.77 11.34
N ARG A 106 1.49 14.04 11.71
CA ARG A 106 2.73 14.81 11.93
C ARG A 106 3.42 14.38 13.21
N SER A 107 2.62 14.05 14.24
CA SER A 107 3.08 13.58 15.55
C SER A 107 2.00 12.73 16.21
N TYR A 108 2.39 11.74 17.03
CA TYR A 108 1.43 10.96 17.81
C TYR A 108 0.56 11.81 18.75
N THR A 109 1.07 12.97 19.18
CA THR A 109 0.37 13.89 20.06
C THR A 109 -0.82 14.60 19.41
N GLU A 110 -0.97 14.50 18.08
CA GLU A 110 -2.16 15.03 17.38
C GLU A 110 -3.46 14.37 17.85
N LEU A 111 -3.39 13.17 18.42
CA LEU A 111 -4.56 12.51 19.00
C LEU A 111 -4.93 13.01 20.40
N HIS A 112 -4.09 13.80 21.08
CA HIS A 112 -4.36 14.25 22.44
C HIS A 112 -5.74 14.92 22.64
N PRO A 113 -6.23 15.79 21.73
CA PRO A 113 -7.54 16.42 21.89
C PRO A 113 -8.69 15.41 21.93
N TYR A 114 -8.57 14.31 21.19
CA TYR A 114 -9.59 13.26 21.04
C TYR A 114 -9.41 12.10 22.03
N LEU A 115 -8.21 11.97 22.60
CA LEU A 115 -7.85 10.87 23.47
C LEU A 115 -8.21 11.18 24.94
N PRO A 116 -8.80 10.21 25.69
CA PRO A 116 -9.00 10.34 27.13
C PRO A 116 -7.71 10.67 27.87
N ALA A 117 -7.81 11.54 28.89
CA ALA A 117 -6.64 12.09 29.59
C ALA A 117 -5.70 11.01 30.17
N VAL A 118 -6.26 9.90 30.67
CA VAL A 118 -5.52 8.76 31.24
C VAL A 118 -4.53 8.12 30.24
N TRP A 119 -4.74 8.30 28.94
CA TRP A 119 -3.90 7.69 27.90
C TRP A 119 -2.90 8.66 27.27
N ARG A 120 -3.02 9.97 27.50
CA ARG A 120 -2.18 10.99 26.84
C ARG A 120 -0.72 10.92 27.25
N GLU A 121 -0.45 10.67 28.53
CA GLU A 121 0.91 10.51 29.05
C GLU A 121 1.61 9.32 28.38
N ARG A 122 0.92 8.17 28.29
CA ARG A 122 1.42 6.99 27.57
C ARG A 122 1.78 7.28 26.11
N VAL A 123 0.93 8.02 25.40
CA VAL A 123 1.19 8.42 24.00
C VAL A 123 2.37 9.37 23.90
N THR A 124 2.50 10.31 24.84
CA THR A 124 3.63 11.25 24.89
C THR A 124 4.96 10.52 25.07
N GLU A 125 5.01 9.54 25.98
CA GLU A 125 6.24 8.82 26.31
C GLU A 125 6.62 7.75 25.29
N ARG A 126 5.63 7.04 24.73
CA ARG A 126 5.87 5.78 23.99
C ARG A 126 5.23 5.75 22.60
N GLY A 127 4.61 6.85 22.17
CA GLY A 127 3.73 6.84 21.00
C GLY A 127 2.57 5.86 21.19
N PHE A 128 2.06 5.31 20.09
CA PHE A 128 0.94 4.35 20.18
C PHE A 128 1.34 2.98 20.74
N GLY A 129 2.63 2.70 20.92
CA GLY A 129 3.11 1.42 21.45
C GLY A 129 2.92 0.23 20.50
N GLN A 130 2.77 0.49 19.20
CA GLN A 130 2.66 -0.54 18.17
C GLN A 130 4.06 -1.14 17.89
N PRO A 131 4.17 -2.47 17.70
CA PRO A 131 5.42 -3.07 17.28
C PRO A 131 5.79 -2.59 15.88
N GLY A 132 7.07 -2.28 15.66
CA GLY A 132 7.56 -1.97 14.33
C GLY A 132 7.40 -3.16 13.38
N THR A 133 7.30 -2.89 12.08
CA THR A 133 7.10 -3.94 11.06
C THR A 133 8.27 -4.93 10.97
N GLY A 134 9.44 -4.58 11.51
CA GLY A 134 10.66 -5.38 11.44
C GLY A 134 11.23 -5.51 10.01
N TYR A 135 10.56 -4.93 9.02
CA TYR A 135 10.93 -5.00 7.62
C TYR A 135 11.82 -3.81 7.25
N PHE A 136 13.01 -4.10 6.73
CA PHE A 136 13.96 -3.10 6.27
C PHE A 136 14.02 -3.05 4.75
N SER A 137 13.85 -1.86 4.18
CA SER A 137 14.06 -1.59 2.75
C SER A 137 15.20 -0.58 2.59
N PRO A 138 16.26 -0.89 1.80
CA PRO A 138 17.37 0.01 1.58
C PRO A 138 16.98 1.29 0.82
N VAL A 139 15.85 1.28 0.10
CA VAL A 139 15.32 2.45 -0.62
C VAL A 139 14.26 3.21 0.17
N GLY A 140 13.93 2.75 1.38
CA GLY A 140 12.80 3.22 2.17
C GLY A 140 11.47 2.57 1.77
N ILE A 141 10.42 2.90 2.51
CA ILE A 141 9.04 2.46 2.25
C ILE A 141 8.15 3.58 1.71
N MET A 142 8.57 4.84 1.87
CA MET A 142 7.83 6.01 1.42
C MET A 142 8.32 6.49 0.06
N ARG A 143 7.40 7.00 -0.76
CA ARG A 143 7.72 7.70 -2.01
C ARG A 143 8.48 8.99 -1.68
N ARG A 144 9.62 9.25 -2.34
CA ARG A 144 10.55 10.34 -1.96
C ARG A 144 10.01 11.75 -2.22
N ASP A 145 9.17 11.90 -3.21
CA ASP A 145 8.49 13.15 -3.59
C ASP A 145 7.19 13.38 -2.79
N ALA A 146 6.81 12.46 -1.90
CA ALA A 146 5.62 12.59 -1.06
C ALA A 146 5.87 13.35 0.26
N ILE A 147 7.09 13.85 0.47
CA ILE A 147 7.44 14.68 1.62
C ILE A 147 6.87 16.10 1.37
N PRO A 148 6.01 16.63 2.24
CA PRO A 148 5.48 17.97 2.09
C PRO A 148 6.58 19.04 2.11
N PRO A 149 6.36 20.21 1.46
CA PRO A 149 7.37 21.27 1.36
C PRO A 149 7.87 21.82 2.70
N ASP A 150 7.06 21.70 3.75
CA ASP A 150 7.42 22.13 5.12
C ASP A 150 8.27 21.10 5.89
N GLY A 151 8.59 19.96 5.26
CA GLY A 151 9.43 18.90 5.82
C GLY A 151 8.69 17.90 6.73
N GLY A 152 7.34 17.92 6.76
CA GLY A 152 6.56 16.94 7.50
C GLY A 152 6.71 15.49 6.99
N PRO A 153 6.18 14.49 7.72
CA PRO A 153 6.10 13.12 7.22
C PRO A 153 5.27 13.01 5.93
N ALA A 154 5.56 12.02 5.10
CA ALA A 154 4.76 11.76 3.91
C ALA A 154 3.30 11.48 4.27
N GLY A 155 2.38 12.13 3.55
CA GLY A 155 0.94 12.02 3.80
C GLY A 155 0.46 12.72 5.08
N SER A 156 1.25 13.60 5.69
CA SER A 156 0.85 14.33 6.92
C SER A 156 0.19 15.70 6.68
N ASP A 157 0.01 16.07 5.42
CA ASP A 157 -0.55 17.35 5.00
C ASP A 157 -1.70 17.12 3.99
N PRO A 158 -2.95 17.46 4.36
CA PRO A 158 -4.10 17.29 3.46
C PRO A 158 -4.02 18.13 2.18
N ASP A 159 -3.54 19.36 2.25
CA ASP A 159 -3.45 20.27 1.10
C ASP A 159 -2.37 19.81 0.12
N PHE A 160 -1.24 19.35 0.64
CA PHE A 160 -0.19 18.78 -0.19
C PHE A 160 -0.64 17.45 -0.82
N LEU A 161 -1.31 16.58 -0.06
CA LEU A 161 -1.84 15.32 -0.58
C LEU A 161 -2.86 15.57 -1.69
N ARG A 162 -3.76 16.54 -1.51
CA ARG A 162 -4.69 17.00 -2.56
C ARG A 162 -3.96 17.35 -3.84
N THR A 163 -2.97 18.23 -3.74
CA THR A 163 -2.24 18.76 -4.91
C THR A 163 -1.43 17.66 -5.60
N GLN A 164 -0.66 16.86 -4.85
CA GLN A 164 0.25 15.87 -5.41
C GLN A 164 -0.45 14.64 -6.00
N LEU A 165 -1.67 14.34 -5.54
CA LEU A 165 -2.38 13.11 -5.90
C LEU A 165 -3.68 13.42 -6.63
N LEU A 166 -4.61 14.13 -5.98
CA LEU A 166 -5.94 14.34 -6.54
C LEU A 166 -5.88 15.20 -7.79
N ASP A 167 -5.22 16.36 -7.69
CA ASP A 167 -5.18 17.33 -8.77
C ASP A 167 -4.23 16.88 -9.88
N ALA A 168 -3.05 16.38 -9.52
CA ALA A 168 -2.03 15.93 -10.46
C ALA A 168 -2.47 14.76 -11.36
N TYR A 169 -3.28 13.83 -10.83
CA TYR A 169 -3.70 12.63 -11.55
C TYR A 169 -5.20 12.60 -11.91
N GLY A 170 -5.95 13.65 -11.55
CA GLY A 170 -7.39 13.71 -11.79
C GLY A 170 -8.17 12.62 -11.04
N ILE A 171 -7.76 12.31 -9.81
CA ILE A 171 -8.44 11.32 -8.96
C ILE A 171 -9.74 11.93 -8.43
N ALA A 172 -10.84 11.24 -8.67
CA ALA A 172 -12.17 11.70 -8.25
C ALA A 172 -12.38 11.51 -6.74
N TYR A 173 -11.94 10.38 -6.19
CA TYR A 173 -12.00 10.09 -4.76
C TYR A 173 -10.76 9.33 -4.30
N ALA A 174 -10.27 9.65 -3.11
CA ALA A 174 -9.21 8.91 -2.43
C ALA A 174 -9.72 8.33 -1.12
N ILE A 175 -9.53 7.01 -0.94
CA ILE A 175 -9.89 6.30 0.28
C ILE A 175 -8.68 6.30 1.23
N LEU A 176 -8.84 6.99 2.36
CA LEU A 176 -7.81 7.22 3.36
C LEU A 176 -7.74 6.05 4.36
N ASN A 177 -6.57 5.44 4.47
CA ASN A 177 -6.33 4.21 5.24
C ASN A 177 -5.42 4.39 6.47
N GLY A 178 -5.08 5.60 6.90
CA GLY A 178 -4.42 5.84 8.20
C GLY A 178 -3.07 5.16 8.38
N SER A 179 -2.02 5.76 7.85
CA SER A 179 -0.64 5.40 8.16
C SER A 179 -0.32 5.57 9.65
N GLY A 180 0.51 4.67 10.19
CA GLY A 180 1.01 4.76 11.57
C GLY A 180 0.06 4.29 12.66
N ILE A 181 -1.19 3.94 12.33
CA ILE A 181 -2.16 3.37 13.27
C ILE A 181 -2.60 1.95 12.89
N LEU A 182 -2.21 1.43 11.72
CA LEU A 182 -2.57 0.10 11.21
C LEU A 182 -2.19 -1.07 12.15
N GLY A 183 -1.22 -0.89 13.05
CA GLY A 183 -0.85 -1.89 14.05
C GLY A 183 -1.80 -1.97 15.25
N ILE A 184 -2.97 -1.34 15.22
CA ILE A 184 -3.83 -1.20 16.40
C ILE A 184 -4.34 -2.54 16.93
N SER A 185 -4.56 -3.51 16.04
CA SER A 185 -5.08 -4.85 16.39
C SER A 185 -4.08 -5.74 17.14
N VAL A 186 -2.80 -5.36 17.19
CA VAL A 186 -1.76 -6.10 17.94
C VAL A 186 -1.41 -5.45 19.28
N LEU A 187 -2.08 -4.36 19.66
CA LEU A 187 -1.98 -3.81 21.00
C LEU A 187 -2.55 -4.80 22.03
N THR A 188 -1.90 -4.88 23.18
CA THR A 188 -2.24 -5.85 24.23
C THR A 188 -3.41 -5.43 25.11
N ASP A 189 -3.64 -4.13 25.23
CA ASP A 189 -4.65 -3.49 26.08
C ASP A 189 -5.87 -3.11 25.22
N PRO A 190 -7.01 -3.83 25.34
CA PRO A 190 -8.19 -3.59 24.52
C PRO A 190 -8.82 -2.22 24.73
N ASP A 191 -8.85 -1.71 25.96
CA ASP A 191 -9.47 -0.42 26.28
C ASP A 191 -8.65 0.73 25.70
N TYR A 192 -7.31 0.64 25.82
CA TYR A 192 -6.41 1.59 25.17
C TYR A 192 -6.51 1.54 23.64
N ALA A 193 -6.59 0.34 23.06
CA ALA A 193 -6.75 0.19 21.61
C ALA A 193 -8.08 0.78 21.12
N ALA A 194 -9.18 0.54 21.82
CA ALA A 194 -10.48 1.12 21.49
C ALA A 194 -10.47 2.65 21.61
N ALA A 195 -9.83 3.20 22.65
CA ALA A 195 -9.68 4.64 22.83
C ALA A 195 -8.85 5.29 21.71
N LEU A 196 -7.75 4.64 21.27
CA LEU A 196 -6.97 5.11 20.13
C LEU A 196 -7.76 5.05 18.82
N ALA A 197 -8.55 3.99 18.60
CA ALA A 197 -9.37 3.85 17.40
C ALA A 197 -10.40 4.98 17.31
N SER A 198 -11.12 5.24 18.41
CA SER A 198 -12.07 6.35 18.50
C SER A 198 -11.40 7.70 18.28
N ALA A 199 -10.25 7.94 18.92
CA ALA A 199 -9.50 9.18 18.77
C ALA A 199 -9.01 9.40 17.33
N TYR A 200 -8.54 8.34 16.66
CA TYR A 200 -8.14 8.39 15.27
C TYR A 200 -9.32 8.71 14.35
N ASN A 201 -10.47 8.08 14.54
CA ASN A 201 -11.63 8.29 13.69
C ASN A 201 -12.15 9.74 13.80
N ASP A 202 -12.14 10.31 15.01
CA ASP A 202 -12.50 11.72 15.22
C ASP A 202 -11.48 12.66 14.55
N TRP A 203 -10.18 12.38 14.70
CA TRP A 203 -9.11 13.13 14.03
C TRP A 203 -9.21 13.02 12.49
N LEU A 204 -9.51 11.84 11.95
CA LEU A 204 -9.69 11.60 10.52
C LEU A 204 -10.83 12.47 9.98
N ILE A 205 -11.97 12.46 10.67
CA ILE A 205 -13.14 13.25 10.27
C ILE A 205 -12.82 14.75 10.32
N GLU A 206 -12.30 15.24 11.44
CA GLU A 206 -12.05 16.66 11.64
C GLU A 206 -10.94 17.19 10.75
N ARG A 207 -9.83 16.47 10.58
CA ARG A 207 -8.62 16.99 9.93
C ARG A 207 -8.51 16.63 8.46
N TRP A 208 -9.00 15.46 8.06
CA TRP A 208 -8.83 14.97 6.70
C TRP A 208 -10.11 15.05 5.89
N LEU A 209 -11.21 14.50 6.40
CA LEU A 209 -12.45 14.45 5.62
C LEU A 209 -13.07 15.83 5.43
N SER A 210 -12.93 16.72 6.42
CA SER A 210 -13.37 18.11 6.31
C SER A 210 -12.54 18.94 5.32
N ALA A 211 -11.29 18.53 5.02
CA ALA A 211 -10.35 19.33 4.24
C ALA A 211 -10.62 19.29 2.72
N ASP A 212 -11.15 18.18 2.20
CA ASP A 212 -11.55 18.07 0.79
C ASP A 212 -12.72 17.10 0.63
N PRO A 213 -13.81 17.47 -0.08
CA PRO A 213 -14.96 16.60 -0.30
C PRO A 213 -14.67 15.36 -1.16
N ARG A 214 -13.48 15.25 -1.78
CA ARG A 214 -13.02 14.07 -2.51
C ARG A 214 -12.35 13.03 -1.60
N PHE A 215 -12.02 13.38 -0.36
CA PHE A 215 -11.53 12.39 0.60
C PHE A 215 -12.68 11.52 1.12
N ARG A 216 -12.42 10.22 1.16
CA ARG A 216 -13.25 9.20 1.82
C ARG A 216 -12.41 8.51 2.87
N GLY A 217 -13.00 8.22 4.02
CA GLY A 217 -12.30 7.64 5.15
C GLY A 217 -12.61 6.16 5.32
N SER A 218 -11.59 5.42 5.72
CA SER A 218 -11.73 4.11 6.32
C SER A 218 -11.70 4.27 7.83
N LEU A 219 -12.83 4.01 8.48
CA LEU A 219 -12.84 4.02 9.95
C LEU A 219 -12.01 2.83 10.45
N ILE A 220 -11.26 3.03 11.52
CA ILE A 220 -10.44 1.99 12.15
C ILE A 220 -11.13 1.48 13.40
N VAL A 221 -11.00 0.17 13.63
CA VAL A 221 -11.48 -0.49 14.85
C VAL A 221 -10.37 -1.31 15.51
N ALA A 222 -10.43 -1.39 16.83
CA ALA A 222 -9.63 -2.32 17.62
C ALA A 222 -10.35 -3.67 17.68
N THR A 223 -9.74 -4.72 17.11
CA THR A 223 -10.39 -6.05 16.96
C THR A 223 -10.29 -6.92 18.22
N GLN A 224 -9.57 -6.46 19.25
CA GLN A 224 -9.36 -7.18 20.51
C GLN A 224 -10.64 -7.38 21.32
N ASP A 225 -11.57 -6.41 21.24
CA ASP A 225 -12.92 -6.50 21.79
C ASP A 225 -13.92 -6.22 20.65
N PRO A 226 -14.55 -7.27 20.09
CA PRO A 226 -15.51 -7.12 19.00
C PRO A 226 -16.74 -6.27 19.33
N LEU A 227 -17.14 -6.20 20.60
CA LEU A 227 -18.30 -5.38 21.01
C LEU A 227 -17.93 -3.89 21.02
N LEU A 228 -16.73 -3.55 21.49
CA LEU A 228 -16.22 -2.19 21.36
C LEU A 228 -15.98 -1.79 19.91
N ALA A 229 -15.47 -2.70 19.07
CA ALA A 229 -15.35 -2.49 17.63
C ALA A 229 -16.70 -2.19 16.96
N ALA A 230 -17.72 -3.01 17.24
CA ALA A 230 -19.06 -2.81 16.70
C ALA A 230 -19.67 -1.48 17.19
N LYS A 231 -19.50 -1.15 18.47
CA LYS A 231 -19.93 0.13 19.03
C LYS A 231 -19.30 1.31 18.30
N GLU A 232 -18.02 1.22 17.95
CA GLU A 232 -17.33 2.25 17.20
C GLU A 232 -17.84 2.37 15.76
N ILE A 233 -18.07 1.23 15.08
CA ILE A 233 -18.70 1.22 13.74
C ILE A 233 -20.06 1.93 13.79
N HIS A 234 -20.89 1.64 14.79
CA HIS A 234 -22.19 2.31 14.95
C HIS A 234 -22.07 3.80 15.30
N ARG A 235 -20.99 4.21 15.97
CA ARG A 235 -20.79 5.62 16.37
C ARG A 235 -20.48 6.52 15.18
N VAL A 236 -19.61 6.07 14.26
CA VAL A 236 -19.08 6.91 13.17
C VAL A 236 -19.40 6.41 11.77
N GLY A 237 -19.95 5.21 11.63
CA GLY A 237 -20.20 4.57 10.33
C GLY A 237 -21.24 5.28 9.46
N ASP A 238 -22.15 6.04 10.05
CA ASP A 238 -23.16 6.82 9.31
C ASP A 238 -22.61 8.14 8.74
N HIS A 239 -21.35 8.49 9.03
CA HIS A 239 -20.74 9.70 8.48
C HIS A 239 -20.62 9.59 6.94
N PRO A 240 -21.08 10.56 6.14
CA PRO A 240 -21.26 10.42 4.69
C PRO A 240 -19.96 10.22 3.90
N GLN A 241 -18.82 10.56 4.48
CA GLN A 241 -17.50 10.35 3.88
C GLN A 241 -16.80 9.08 4.38
N ILE A 242 -17.35 8.36 5.35
CA ILE A 242 -16.83 7.06 5.78
C ILE A 242 -17.44 5.97 4.89
N VAL A 243 -16.60 5.17 4.24
CA VAL A 243 -17.05 4.21 3.20
C VAL A 243 -16.67 2.76 3.48
N GLN A 244 -15.78 2.52 4.45
CA GLN A 244 -15.35 1.19 4.83
C GLN A 244 -14.85 1.12 6.27
N VAL A 245 -14.77 -0.11 6.79
CA VAL A 245 -14.07 -0.45 8.03
C VAL A 245 -12.73 -1.06 7.67
N LEU A 246 -11.64 -0.44 8.14
CA LEU A 246 -10.29 -0.95 7.98
C LEU A 246 -9.88 -1.73 9.22
N MET A 247 -9.49 -2.98 8.99
CA MET A 247 -8.95 -3.87 10.01
C MET A 247 -7.52 -4.27 9.63
N ALA A 248 -6.65 -4.41 10.63
CA ALA A 248 -5.28 -4.81 10.39
C ALA A 248 -5.21 -6.22 9.78
N SER A 249 -4.19 -6.51 8.97
CA SER A 249 -3.97 -7.88 8.48
C SER A 249 -3.51 -8.83 9.58
N ALA A 250 -2.90 -8.31 10.65
CA ALA A 250 -2.50 -9.06 11.83
C ALA A 250 -3.51 -8.86 12.97
N ALA A 251 -3.99 -9.96 13.53
CA ALA A 251 -4.91 -9.99 14.67
C ALA A 251 -4.58 -11.16 15.61
N ARG A 252 -5.13 -11.13 16.82
CA ARG A 252 -4.95 -12.19 17.84
C ARG A 252 -5.53 -13.54 17.39
N ALA A 253 -6.51 -13.52 16.51
CA ALA A 253 -7.21 -14.65 15.94
C ALA A 253 -7.58 -14.34 14.48
N PRO A 254 -7.71 -15.34 13.59
CA PRO A 254 -8.30 -15.13 12.27
C PRO A 254 -9.71 -14.56 12.38
N TYR A 255 -10.08 -13.59 11.54
CA TYR A 255 -11.39 -12.93 11.61
C TYR A 255 -12.61 -13.85 11.40
N GLY A 256 -12.40 -15.04 10.83
CA GLY A 256 -13.43 -16.05 10.69
C GLY A 256 -13.59 -16.99 11.90
N GLN A 257 -12.80 -16.83 12.96
CA GLN A 257 -12.85 -17.70 14.14
C GLN A 257 -14.14 -17.46 14.94
N ARG A 258 -14.85 -18.54 15.26
CA ARG A 258 -16.12 -18.57 16.01
C ARG A 258 -15.97 -19.36 17.30
#